data_AF-A0A660PR57-F1
#
_entry.id   AF-A0A660PR57-F1
#
_cell.length_a   1.000
_cell.length_b   1.000
_cell.length_c   1.000
_cell.angle_alpha   90.00
_cell.angle_beta   90.00
_cell.angle_gamma   90.00
#
_symmetry.space_group_name_H-M   'P 1'
#
loop_
_entity.id
_entity.type
_entity.pdbx_description
1 polymer ?
#
loop_
_entity_poly.entity_id
_entity_poly.type
_entity_poly.pdbx_seq_one_letter_code
_entity_poly.pdbx_strand_id
1 'polypeptide(L)'
;MFNQAEKAYCEALLALRNKDYRKASDCFDEAMPQYMNNKEFVLLMETNRLLLAVKDRLAKYENEEIEIMEAFAHGKETELL
;
A
#
# COMPACT_ATOMS: atom_id res chain seq x y z
N MET A 1 -19.35 -27.99 -3.77
CA MET A 1 -18.52 -27.70 -2.58
C MET A 1 -17.28 -27.00 -3.08
N PHE A 2 -16.98 -25.79 -2.60
CA PHE A 2 -15.78 -25.09 -3.06
C PHE A 2 -14.50 -25.83 -2.64
N ASN A 3 -13.53 -25.88 -3.55
CA ASN A 3 -12.17 -26.30 -3.24
C ASN A 3 -11.46 -25.22 -2.40
N GLN A 4 -10.27 -25.53 -1.88
CA GLN A 4 -9.58 -24.61 -0.96
C GLN A 4 -9.23 -23.27 -1.61
N ALA A 5 -8.78 -23.24 -2.87
CA ALA A 5 -8.43 -22.01 -3.56
C ALA A 5 -9.67 -21.18 -3.91
N GLU A 6 -10.79 -21.82 -4.28
CA GLU A 6 -12.08 -21.16 -4.48
C GLU A 6 -12.55 -20.47 -3.20
N LYS A 7 -12.44 -21.15 -2.05
CA LYS A 7 -12.76 -20.56 -0.74
C LYS A 7 -11.85 -19.37 -0.45
N ALA A 8 -10.54 -19.54 -0.62
CA ALA A 8 -9.56 -18.47 -0.38
C ALA A 8 -9.84 -17.25 -1.27
N TYR A 9 -10.19 -17.44 -2.55
CA TYR A 9 -10.54 -16.32 -3.41
C TYR A 9 -11.83 -15.62 -2.95
N CYS A 10 -12.88 -16.36 -2.58
CA CYS A 10 -14.08 -15.76 -2.01
C CYS A 10 -13.80 -14.98 -0.71
N GLU A 11 -12.95 -15.52 0.16
CA GLU A 11 -12.53 -14.84 1.39
C GLU A 11 -11.72 -13.58 1.11
N ALA A 12 -10.85 -13.60 0.10
CA ALA A 12 -10.12 -12.41 -0.35
C ALA A 12 -11.08 -11.30 -0.81
N LEU A 13 -12.09 -11.64 -1.62
CA LEU A 13 -13.10 -10.67 -2.09
C LEU A 13 -13.95 -10.11 -0.93
N LEU A 14 -14.30 -10.95 0.05
CA LEU A 14 -15.00 -10.51 1.27
C LEU A 14 -14.12 -9.59 2.12
N ALA A 15 -12.84 -9.90 2.26
CA ALA A 15 -11.87 -9.06 2.98
C ALA A 15 -11.69 -7.70 2.29
N LEU A 16 -11.59 -7.65 0.96
CA LEU A 16 -11.58 -6.42 0.18
C LEU A 16 -12.83 -5.57 0.43
N ARG A 17 -14.02 -6.19 0.42
CA ARG A 17 -15.29 -5.49 0.71
C ARG A 17 -15.28 -4.88 2.12
N ASN A 18 -14.69 -5.58 3.08
CA ASN A 18 -14.55 -5.12 4.46
C ASN A 18 -13.33 -4.18 4.68
N LYS A 19 -12.58 -3.86 3.62
CA LYS A 19 -11.35 -3.04 3.64
C LYS A 19 -10.22 -3.63 4.50
N ASP A 20 -10.25 -4.94 4.73
CA ASP A 20 -9.17 -5.67 5.40
C ASP A 20 -8.16 -6.14 4.35
N TYR A 21 -7.32 -5.19 3.92
CA TYR A 21 -6.38 -5.40 2.81
C TYR A 21 -5.26 -6.41 3.14
N ARG A 22 -4.86 -6.52 4.41
CA ARG A 22 -3.85 -7.50 4.85
C ARG A 22 -4.41 -8.91 4.72
N LYS A 23 -5.59 -9.16 5.31
CA LYS A 23 -6.27 -10.45 5.17
C LYS A 23 -6.56 -10.79 3.70
N ALA A 24 -6.98 -9.81 2.91
CA ALA A 24 -7.20 -10.01 1.49
C ALA A 24 -5.92 -10.50 0.79
N SER A 25 -4.75 -9.96 1.14
CA SER A 25 -3.46 -10.38 0.57
C SER A 25 -3.15 -11.83 0.91
N ASP A 26 -3.30 -12.23 2.17
CA ASP A 26 -3.02 -13.60 2.63
C ASP A 26 -3.91 -14.60 1.87
N CYS A 27 -5.21 -14.30 1.76
CA CYS A 27 -6.16 -15.13 1.02
C CYS A 27 -5.85 -15.19 -0.49
N PHE A 28 -5.36 -14.10 -1.09
CA PHE A 28 -4.92 -14.13 -2.49
C PHE A 28 -3.71 -15.04 -2.69
N ASP A 29 -2.73 -15.01 -1.79
CA ASP A 29 -1.55 -15.86 -1.87
C ASP A 29 -1.92 -17.35 -1.78
N GLU A 30 -2.91 -17.69 -0.95
CA GLU A 30 -3.47 -19.05 -0.88
C GLU A 30 -4.20 -19.47 -2.16
N ALA A 31 -4.94 -18.56 -2.81
CA ALA A 31 -5.67 -18.84 -4.04
C ALA A 31 -4.78 -18.84 -5.30
N MET A 32 -3.61 -18.18 -5.25
CA MET A 32 -2.71 -17.94 -6.38
C MET A 32 -2.40 -19.18 -7.25
N PRO A 33 -2.10 -20.38 -6.69
CA PRO A 33 -1.72 -21.53 -7.51
C PRO A 33 -2.75 -21.96 -8.55
N GLN A 34 -4.05 -21.69 -8.31
CA GLN A 34 -5.12 -22.08 -9.24
C GLN A 34 -5.56 -20.94 -10.16
N TYR A 35 -5.33 -19.68 -9.77
CA TYR A 35 -5.87 -18.51 -10.47
C TYR A 35 -4.83 -17.62 -11.13
N MET A 36 -3.54 -17.98 -11.12
CA MET A 36 -2.48 -17.19 -11.77
C MET A 36 -2.71 -16.88 -13.26
N ASN A 37 -3.43 -17.74 -13.98
CA ASN A 37 -3.77 -17.51 -15.39
C ASN A 37 -5.05 -16.67 -15.58
N ASN A 38 -5.78 -16.37 -14.49
CA ASN A 38 -6.96 -15.53 -14.52
C ASN A 38 -6.55 -14.05 -14.37
N LYS A 39 -6.78 -13.27 -15.43
CA LYS A 39 -6.38 -11.85 -15.49
C LYS A 39 -7.06 -10.99 -14.42
N GLU A 40 -8.32 -11.24 -14.11
CA GLU A 40 -9.08 -10.48 -13.12
C GLU A 40 -8.54 -10.74 -11.71
N PHE A 41 -8.29 -12.03 -11.40
CA PHE A 41 -7.67 -12.42 -10.14
C PHE A 41 -6.31 -11.73 -9.95
N VAL A 42 -5.43 -11.81 -10.95
CA VAL A 42 -4.09 -11.21 -10.89
C VAL A 42 -4.19 -9.69 -10.71
N LEU A 43 -5.10 -9.03 -11.43
CA LEU A 43 -5.31 -7.59 -11.31
C LEU A 43 -5.73 -7.19 -9.89
N LEU A 44 -6.69 -7.92 -9.30
CA LEU A 44 -7.16 -7.66 -7.93
C LEU A 44 -6.05 -7.87 -6.90
N MET A 45 -5.31 -8.99 -7.01
CA MET A 45 -4.19 -9.32 -6.14
C MET A 45 -3.10 -8.25 -6.19
N GLU A 46 -2.63 -7.90 -7.39
CA GLU A 46 -1.57 -6.91 -7.57
C GLU A 46 -2.01 -5.50 -7.15
N THR A 47 -3.27 -5.14 -7.40
CA THR A 47 -3.83 -3.87 -6.93
C THR A 47 -3.87 -3.81 -5.40
N ASN A 48 -4.25 -4.91 -4.73
CA ASN A 48 -4.26 -4.99 -3.27
C ASN A 48 -2.84 -4.87 -2.69
N ARG A 49 -1.85 -5.55 -3.32
CA ARG A 49 -0.44 -5.46 -2.93
C ARG A 49 0.11 -4.03 -3.07
N LEU A 50 -0.19 -3.36 -4.19
CA LEU A 50 0.20 -1.96 -4.40
C LEU A 50 -0.41 -1.04 -3.33
N LEU A 51 -1.70 -1.22 -3.01
CA LEU A 51 -2.35 -0.43 -1.97
C LEU A 51 -1.69 -0.60 -0.61
N LEU A 52 -1.35 -1.83 -0.21
CA LEU A 52 -0.61 -2.10 1.02
C LEU A 52 0.77 -1.42 1.01
N ALA A 53 1.52 -1.53 -0.08
CA ALA A 53 2.82 -0.88 -0.21
C ALA A 53 2.73 0.66 -0.11
N VAL A 54 1.71 1.27 -0.70
CA VAL A 54 1.44 2.71 -0.58
C VAL A 54 1.10 3.08 0.87
N LYS A 55 0.24 2.30 1.54
CA LYS A 55 -0.10 2.53 2.95
C LYS A 55 1.12 2.44 3.87
N ASP A 56 1.94 1.40 3.71
CA ASP A 56 3.16 1.23 4.50
C ASP A 56 4.15 2.37 4.23
N ARG A 57 4.22 2.89 2.99
CA ARG A 57 5.04 4.06 2.66
C ARG A 57 4.52 5.34 3.30
N LEU A 58 3.20 5.59 3.27
CA LEU A 58 2.60 6.78 3.90
C LEU A 58 2.77 6.76 5.42
N ALA A 59 2.59 5.60 6.06
CA ALA A 59 2.78 5.45 7.50
C ALA A 59 4.21 5.79 7.97
N LYS A 60 5.22 5.64 7.10
CA LYS A 60 6.59 6.08 7.41
C LYS A 60 6.69 7.61 7.49
N TYR A 61 6.02 8.33 6.60
CA TYR A 61 6.07 9.79 6.54
C TYR A 61 5.14 10.47 7.55
N GLU A 62 4.04 9.83 7.98
CA GLU A 62 3.18 10.37 9.05
C GLU A 62 3.91 10.51 10.40
N ASN A 63 5.04 9.82 10.58
CA ASN A 63 5.86 9.89 11.80
C ASN A 63 7.11 10.77 11.65
N GLU A 64 7.33 11.40 10.49
CA GLU A 64 8.42 12.36 10.29
C GLU A 64 7.91 13.77 10.60
N GLU A 65 8.28 14.34 11.75
CA GLU A 65 8.15 15.77 11.99
C GLU A 65 9.07 16.52 11.01
N ILE A 66 8.47 17.24 10.06
CA ILE A 66 9.22 18.12 9.17
C ILE A 66 9.58 19.38 9.97
N GLU A 67 10.78 19.43 10.53
CA GLU A 67 11.34 20.66 11.08
C GLU A 67 11.61 21.65 9.93
N ILE A 68 10.71 22.61 9.75
CA ILE A 68 10.91 23.74 8.84
C ILE A 68 11.72 24.80 9.58
N MET A 69 13.02 24.85 9.27
CA MET A 69 13.90 25.89 9.79
C MET A 69 13.90 27.09 8.83
N GLU A 70 13.21 28.18 9.20
CA GLU A 70 13.29 29.45 8.47
C GLU A 70 14.69 30.06 8.65
N ALA A 71 15.46 30.12 7.56
CA ALA A 71 16.73 30.84 7.54
C ALA A 71 16.46 32.34 7.31
N PHE A 72 16.51 33.14 8.39
CA PHE A 72 16.55 34.59 8.28
C PHE A 72 17.95 35.03 7.87
N ALA A 73 18.12 35.41 6.61
CA ALA A 73 19.35 36.05 6.13
C ALA A 73 19.40 37.50 6.64
N HIS A 74 20.18 37.76 7.69
CA HIS A 74 20.57 39.11 8.07
C HIS A 74 21.65 39.59 7.09
N GLY A 75 21.25 39.91 5.86
CA GLY A 75 22.11 40.55 4.88
C GLY A 75 22.58 41.89 5.43
N LYS A 76 23.76 41.92 6.05
CA LYS A 76 24.51 43.16 6.23
C LYS A 76 25.09 43.49 4.87
N GLU A 77 24.53 44.50 4.21
CA GLU A 77 25.20 45.14 3.08
C GLU A 77 26.56 45.66 3.57
N THR A 78 27.63 45.01 3.13
CA THR A 78 28.96 45.61 3.17
C THR A 78 29.03 46.65 2.07
N GLU A 79 28.93 47.93 2.44
CA GLU A 79 29.39 49.02 1.57
C GLU A 79 30.90 48.82 1.33
N LEU A 80 31.23 48.50 0.08
CA LEU A 80 32.62 48.47 -0.39
C LEU A 80 33.07 49.93 -0.56
N LEU A 81 33.94 50.38 0.35
CA LEU A 81 34.73 51.62 0.21
C LEU A 81 35.92 51.41 -0.74
#